data_AF-A0A0D2DFJ8-F1
#
_entry.id   AF-A0A0D2DFJ8-F1
#
_cell.length_a   1.000
_cell.length_b   1.000
_cell.length_c   1.000
_cell.angle_alpha   90.00
_cell.angle_beta   90.00
_cell.angle_gamma   90.00
#
_symmetry.space_group_name_H-M   'P 1'
#
loop_
_entity.id
_entity.type
_entity.pdbx_description
1 polymer ?
#
loop_
_entity_poly.entity_id
_entity_poly.type
_entity_poly.pdbx_seq_one_letter_code
_entity_poly.pdbx_strand_id
1 'polypeptide(L)'
;MPKAYQFFWPALVCADPEMSLRHKASRQRAALENPFVLHAQIANAADSRLHLIPPENKSASLLRQVKAYHEQRSFQAIARCLENTPGSPPDAVILALTLMIWPAGTYDASTSKYPVSPLAYGQNLDFFSNMDLSPTVIQHIHNFYRLLETRGGIDGLALVGQKHIVSFADTFVASRLGVRPLWPWPKQLLSALGAFADLVLDPHAFQLSLVMGRGFSPVKNVDLRRILSLACRLTLALDLFHRAAPMAPPIWQLCPVRNAVQHQLCAVDPPTDPKSSYEEAVDNMVRLAALIYSDFVLFPINEAMGVRSRLAYDLRKELEYLYAHAEPTVSVGWQGERGQELTTCVYHYGCNGF
;
A
#
# COMPACT_ATOMS: atom_id res chain seq x y z
N MET A 1 30.12 -8.43 2.09
CA MET A 1 29.39 -7.15 2.08
C MET A 1 28.66 -6.78 0.76
N PRO A 2 29.16 -7.05 -0.47
CA PRO A 2 28.51 -6.58 -1.70
C PRO A 2 27.13 -7.20 -2.01
N LYS A 3 26.90 -8.46 -1.60
CA LYS A 3 25.64 -9.19 -1.88
C LYS A 3 24.48 -8.76 -0.98
N ALA A 4 24.73 -8.35 0.28
CA ALA A 4 23.65 -7.89 1.18
C ALA A 4 22.97 -6.61 0.67
N TYR A 5 23.73 -5.73 0.02
CA TYR A 5 23.22 -4.50 -0.61
C TYR A 5 22.30 -4.75 -1.83
N GLN A 6 22.38 -5.93 -2.46
CA GLN A 6 21.61 -6.23 -3.68
C GLN A 6 20.17 -6.65 -3.38
N PHE A 7 19.90 -7.28 -2.23
CA PHE A 7 18.61 -7.94 -2.01
C PHE A 7 17.63 -7.16 -1.13
N PHE A 8 18.11 -6.35 -0.19
CA PHE A 8 17.21 -5.82 0.85
C PHE A 8 16.76 -4.38 0.65
N TRP A 9 17.38 -3.63 -0.26
CA TRP A 9 17.11 -2.19 -0.36
C TRP A 9 17.03 -1.57 -1.79
N PRO A 10 16.91 -2.32 -2.90
CA PRO A 10 16.28 -1.79 -4.11
C PRO A 10 14.75 -1.95 -4.10
N ALA A 11 14.17 -2.77 -3.23
CA ALA A 11 12.79 -3.17 -3.40
C ALA A 11 11.78 -2.03 -3.19
N LEU A 12 11.92 -1.20 -2.15
CA LEU A 12 10.96 -0.12 -1.90
C LEU A 12 10.92 0.96 -2.99
N VAL A 13 11.89 1.01 -3.91
CA VAL A 13 11.79 1.83 -5.11
C VAL A 13 11.81 0.88 -6.31
N CYS A 14 10.62 0.49 -6.78
CA CYS A 14 10.51 -0.29 -8.01
C CYS A 14 10.90 0.62 -9.17
N ALA A 15 12.18 0.60 -9.51
CA ALA A 15 12.77 1.43 -10.54
C ALA A 15 13.21 0.56 -11.70
N ASP A 16 13.39 1.17 -12.87
CA ASP A 16 14.05 0.51 -13.98
C ASP A 16 15.49 0.08 -13.59
N PRO A 17 16.12 -0.85 -14.34
CA PRO A 17 17.45 -1.34 -14.01
C PRO A 17 18.54 -0.26 -13.90
N GLU A 18 18.48 0.79 -14.74
CA GLU A 18 19.47 1.86 -14.73
C GLU A 18 19.32 2.74 -13.49
N MET A 19 18.10 3.18 -13.20
CA MET A 19 17.78 3.95 -12.01
C MET A 19 18.07 3.14 -10.73
N SER A 20 17.84 1.83 -10.74
CA SER A 20 18.22 0.92 -9.65
C SER A 20 19.73 0.94 -9.36
N LEU A 21 20.56 0.99 -10.41
CA LEU A 21 22.02 1.12 -10.26
C LEU A 21 22.40 2.50 -9.69
N ARG A 22 21.77 3.58 -10.16
CA ARG A 22 21.99 4.93 -9.64
C ARG A 22 21.62 5.03 -8.16
N HIS A 23 20.47 4.48 -7.76
CA HIS A 23 20.06 4.39 -6.36
C HIS A 23 21.06 3.58 -5.53
N LYS A 24 21.61 2.48 -6.06
CA LYS A 24 22.67 1.71 -5.37
C LYS A 24 23.92 2.56 -5.12
N ALA A 25 24.42 3.25 -6.14
CA ALA A 25 25.60 4.11 -6.00
C ALA A 25 25.37 5.26 -5.00
N SER A 26 24.22 5.93 -5.07
CA SER A 26 23.85 7.00 -4.15
C SER A 26 23.82 6.54 -2.69
N ARG A 27 23.34 5.32 -2.43
CA ARG A 27 23.27 4.74 -1.09
C ARG A 27 24.63 4.38 -0.52
N GLN A 28 25.51 3.82 -1.36
CA GLN A 28 26.88 3.53 -0.96
C GLN A 28 27.62 4.81 -0.62
N ARG A 29 27.44 5.86 -1.43
CA ARG A 29 27.99 7.19 -1.13
C ARG A 29 27.46 7.74 0.19
N ALA A 30 26.15 7.71 0.41
CA ALA A 30 25.55 8.19 1.67
C ALA A 30 26.10 7.45 2.90
N ALA A 31 26.34 6.13 2.79
CA ALA A 31 26.92 5.32 3.87
C ALA A 31 28.41 5.63 4.13
N LEU A 32 29.16 5.98 3.09
CA LEU A 32 30.56 6.40 3.20
C LEU A 32 30.68 7.80 3.82
N GLU A 33 29.78 8.71 3.45
CA GLU A 33 29.74 10.08 3.94
C GLU A 33 29.18 10.18 5.36
N ASN A 34 28.23 9.30 5.72
CA ASN A 34 27.51 9.34 6.99
C ASN A 34 27.53 7.96 7.67
N PRO A 35 28.43 7.72 8.65
CA PRO A 35 28.56 6.41 9.29
C PRO A 35 27.26 5.89 9.93
N PHE A 36 26.39 6.78 10.42
CA PHE A 36 25.10 6.38 10.99
C PHE A 36 24.14 5.82 9.93
N VAL A 37 24.23 6.26 8.67
CA VAL A 37 23.47 5.66 7.56
C VAL A 37 23.94 4.23 7.31
N LEU A 38 25.25 3.96 7.40
CA LEU A 38 25.76 2.59 7.31
C LEU A 38 25.21 1.71 8.43
N HIS A 39 25.18 2.22 9.67
CA HIS A 39 24.56 1.51 10.79
C HIS A 39 23.07 1.21 10.52
N ALA A 40 22.29 2.20 10.08
CA ALA A 40 20.88 2.00 9.71
C ALA A 40 20.70 0.93 8.61
N GLN A 41 21.56 0.93 7.60
CA GLN A 41 21.50 -0.07 6.53
C GLN A 41 21.82 -1.49 7.02
N ILE A 42 22.79 -1.64 7.93
CA ILE A 42 23.12 -2.95 8.53
C ILE A 42 21.97 -3.43 9.41
N ALA A 43 21.39 -2.55 10.22
CA ALA A 43 20.23 -2.87 11.05
C ALA A 43 19.04 -3.33 10.20
N ASN A 44 18.68 -2.57 9.16
CA ASN A 44 17.61 -2.92 8.24
C ASN A 44 17.88 -4.24 7.49
N ALA A 45 19.11 -4.49 7.05
CA ALA A 45 19.47 -5.74 6.39
C ALA A 45 19.40 -6.95 7.34
N ALA A 46 19.82 -6.78 8.60
CA ALA A 46 19.72 -7.81 9.62
C ALA A 46 18.26 -8.12 9.97
N ASP A 47 17.45 -7.08 10.15
CA ASP A 47 16.00 -7.18 10.37
C ASP A 47 15.29 -7.87 9.21
N SER A 48 15.63 -7.47 7.99
CA SER A 48 15.05 -8.10 6.82
C SER A 48 15.44 -9.57 6.69
N ARG A 49 16.67 -9.93 7.08
CA ARG A 49 17.10 -11.33 7.09
C ARG A 49 16.41 -12.15 8.18
N LEU A 50 16.13 -11.56 9.35
CA LEU A 50 15.37 -12.20 10.42
C LEU A 50 13.98 -12.64 9.96
N HIS A 51 13.35 -11.86 9.07
CA HIS A 51 12.08 -12.21 8.49
C HIS A 51 12.16 -13.39 7.51
N LEU A 52 13.26 -13.54 6.77
CA LEU A 52 13.39 -14.60 5.76
C LEU A 52 13.81 -15.96 6.34
N ILE A 53 14.03 -16.05 7.65
CA ILE A 53 14.48 -17.27 8.30
C ILE A 53 13.46 -17.72 9.34
N PRO A 54 13.26 -19.03 9.53
CA PRO A 54 12.42 -19.53 10.61
C PRO A 54 12.92 -19.05 11.99
N PRO A 55 12.03 -18.85 12.98
CA PRO A 55 12.41 -18.42 14.33
C PRO A 55 13.46 -19.33 15.00
N GLU A 56 13.41 -20.63 14.70
CA GLU A 56 14.30 -21.70 15.19
C GLU A 56 15.71 -21.63 14.60
N ASN A 57 15.95 -20.76 13.61
CA ASN A 57 17.22 -20.70 12.91
C ASN A 57 18.33 -20.22 13.85
N LYS A 58 19.44 -20.98 13.92
CA LYS A 58 20.60 -20.67 14.80
C LYS A 58 21.19 -19.28 14.56
N SER A 59 21.05 -18.71 13.36
CA SER A 59 21.52 -17.36 13.04
C SER A 59 20.60 -16.25 13.55
N ALA A 60 19.37 -16.55 14.00
CA ALA A 60 18.40 -15.54 14.42
C ALA A 60 18.87 -14.76 15.67
N SER A 61 19.50 -15.43 16.64
CA SER A 61 20.05 -14.74 17.82
C SER A 61 21.12 -13.73 17.44
N LEU A 62 22.07 -14.13 16.58
CA LEU A 62 23.12 -13.25 16.07
C LEU A 62 22.55 -12.07 15.28
N LEU A 63 21.58 -12.31 14.39
CA LEU A 63 20.98 -11.23 13.61
C LEU A 63 20.20 -10.24 14.49
N ARG A 64 19.52 -10.69 15.56
CA ARG A 64 18.88 -9.80 16.54
C ARG A 64 19.92 -8.93 17.26
N GLN A 65 21.06 -9.50 17.64
CA GLN A 65 22.15 -8.75 18.27
C GLN A 65 22.75 -7.72 17.31
N VAL A 66 23.02 -8.10 16.05
CA VAL A 66 23.52 -7.19 15.01
C VAL A 66 22.52 -6.06 14.78
N LYS A 67 21.23 -6.38 14.61
CA LYS A 67 20.17 -5.37 14.46
C LYS A 67 20.21 -4.38 15.63
N ALA A 68 20.06 -4.86 16.86
CA ALA A 68 19.98 -4.02 18.05
C ALA A 68 21.21 -3.12 18.22
N TYR A 69 22.42 -3.66 18.02
CA TYR A 69 23.65 -2.88 18.11
C TYR A 69 23.71 -1.76 17.07
N HIS A 70 23.43 -2.07 15.80
CA HIS A 70 23.51 -1.07 14.74
C HIS A 70 22.37 -0.05 14.80
N GLU A 71 21.17 -0.47 15.20
CA GLU A 71 20.03 0.41 15.44
C GLU A 71 20.33 1.42 16.55
N GLN A 72 20.84 0.97 17.69
CA GLN A 72 21.25 1.85 18.79
C GLN A 72 22.32 2.85 18.36
N ARG A 73 23.35 2.41 17.64
CA ARG A 73 24.43 3.28 17.14
C ARG A 73 23.90 4.34 16.17
N SER A 74 22.99 3.96 15.28
CA SER A 74 22.35 4.87 14.33
C SER A 74 21.52 5.94 15.07
N PHE A 75 20.64 5.53 15.99
CA PHE A 75 19.80 6.47 16.75
C PHE A 75 20.62 7.44 17.61
N GLN A 76 21.67 6.97 18.29
CA GLN A 76 22.54 7.84 19.07
C GLN A 76 23.22 8.91 18.19
N ALA A 77 23.66 8.55 16.99
CA ALA A 77 24.27 9.49 16.07
C ALA A 77 23.26 10.47 15.46
N ILE A 78 22.05 10.00 15.15
CA ILE A 78 20.94 10.85 14.69
C ILE A 78 20.55 11.87 15.76
N ALA A 79 20.39 11.45 17.02
CA ALA A 79 20.07 12.34 18.13
C ALA A 79 21.09 13.48 18.25
N ARG A 80 22.39 13.14 18.24
CA ARG A 80 23.47 14.15 18.23
C ARG A 80 23.43 15.04 17.00
N CYS A 81 23.10 14.51 15.82
CA CYS A 81 22.99 15.30 14.60
C CYS A 81 21.86 16.33 14.69
N LEU A 82 20.71 15.93 15.24
CA LEU A 82 19.55 16.79 15.45
C LEU A 82 19.80 17.85 16.54
N GLU A 83 20.50 17.50 17.62
CA GLU A 83 20.90 18.45 18.67
C GLU A 83 21.85 19.53 18.13
N ASN A 84 22.79 19.16 17.25
CA ASN A 84 23.80 20.07 16.71
C ASN A 84 23.37 20.83 15.45
N THR A 85 22.23 20.49 14.85
CA THR A 85 21.75 21.11 13.61
C THR A 85 20.37 21.70 13.84
N PRO A 86 20.26 22.88 14.48
CA PRO A 86 18.97 23.52 14.69
C PRO A 86 18.35 23.88 13.34
N GLY A 87 17.15 23.35 13.07
CA GLY A 87 16.43 23.55 11.82
C GLY A 87 16.05 22.24 11.14
N SER A 88 16.16 22.22 9.81
CA SER A 88 15.60 21.14 9.00
C SER A 88 16.55 19.92 8.90
N PRO A 89 16.12 18.71 9.28
CA PRO A 89 16.98 17.54 9.50
C PRO A 89 17.64 17.03 8.21
N PRO A 90 18.97 16.88 8.12
CA PRO A 90 19.67 16.50 6.88
C PRO A 90 19.08 15.28 6.14
N ASP A 91 19.22 15.21 4.81
CA ASP A 91 18.68 14.09 4.00
C ASP A 91 19.20 12.72 4.46
N ALA A 92 20.45 12.68 4.96
CA ALA A 92 21.05 11.48 5.54
C ALA A 92 20.29 11.00 6.80
N VAL A 93 19.81 11.93 7.64
CA VAL A 93 18.99 11.62 8.82
C VAL A 93 17.65 11.05 8.36
N ILE A 94 16.99 11.68 7.39
CA ILE A 94 15.73 11.18 6.83
C ILE A 94 15.93 9.77 6.27
N LEU A 95 16.97 9.55 5.46
CA LEU A 95 17.29 8.24 4.89
C LEU A 95 17.52 7.18 5.98
N ALA A 96 18.28 7.50 7.02
CA ALA A 96 18.55 6.59 8.13
C ALA A 96 17.28 6.26 8.93
N LEU A 97 16.42 7.25 9.18
CA LEU A 97 15.15 7.02 9.86
C LEU A 97 14.18 6.19 9.02
N THR A 98 14.09 6.44 7.71
CA THR A 98 13.26 5.63 6.80
C THR A 98 13.68 4.16 6.81
N LEU A 99 14.98 3.87 6.95
CA LEU A 99 15.50 2.50 7.07
C LEU A 99 15.15 1.80 8.39
N MET A 100 14.88 2.55 9.47
CA MET A 100 14.69 1.98 10.81
C MET A 100 13.23 1.97 11.25
N ILE A 101 12.41 2.90 10.75
CA ILE A 101 11.01 3.09 11.17
C ILE A 101 10.05 2.15 10.48
N TRP A 102 10.38 1.73 9.26
CA TRP A 102 9.62 0.74 8.51
C TRP A 102 10.39 -0.57 8.46
N PRO A 103 10.44 -1.31 9.58
CA PRO A 103 11.12 -2.59 9.64
C PRO A 103 10.47 -3.58 8.69
N ALA A 104 11.21 -4.65 8.41
CA ALA A 104 10.63 -5.85 7.86
C ALA A 104 9.54 -6.37 8.79
N GLY A 105 8.49 -7.00 8.24
CA GLY A 105 7.47 -7.64 9.06
C GLY A 105 7.97 -8.84 9.86
N THR A 106 7.06 -9.64 10.40
CA THR A 106 7.39 -10.96 10.96
C THR A 106 7.28 -12.07 9.91
N TYR A 107 8.15 -13.10 10.01
CA TYR A 107 8.05 -14.29 9.16
C TYR A 107 6.64 -14.86 9.27
N ASP A 108 5.97 -14.99 8.13
CA ASP A 108 4.67 -15.64 8.06
C ASP A 108 4.77 -16.89 7.18
N ALA A 109 4.51 -18.04 7.78
CA ALA A 109 4.42 -19.32 7.07
C ALA A 109 3.04 -19.52 6.43
N SER A 110 2.08 -18.64 6.70
CA SER A 110 0.71 -18.79 6.23
C SER A 110 0.65 -18.68 4.71
N THR A 111 -0.04 -19.64 4.11
CA THR A 111 -0.37 -19.59 2.70
C THR A 111 -1.68 -18.83 2.56
N SER A 112 -1.72 -17.80 1.70
CA SER A 112 -2.96 -17.11 1.44
C SER A 112 -3.96 -18.09 0.81
N LYS A 113 -5.23 -18.00 1.22
CA LYS A 113 -6.32 -18.79 0.64
C LYS A 113 -6.70 -18.31 -0.77
N TYR A 114 -6.18 -17.15 -1.19
CA TYR A 114 -6.53 -16.50 -2.44
C TYR A 114 -5.32 -16.46 -3.38
N PRO A 115 -5.55 -16.47 -4.71
CA PRO A 115 -4.48 -16.24 -5.67
C PRO A 115 -3.76 -14.92 -5.40
N VAL A 116 -2.42 -14.97 -5.40
CA VAL A 116 -1.59 -13.79 -5.11
C VAL A 116 -1.35 -13.01 -6.40
N SER A 117 -1.73 -11.74 -6.40
CA SER A 117 -1.45 -10.83 -7.52
C SER A 117 0.07 -10.66 -7.70
N PRO A 118 0.58 -10.57 -8.95
CA PRO A 118 1.98 -10.24 -9.21
C PRO A 118 2.45 -8.94 -8.54
N LEU A 119 1.52 -8.00 -8.28
CA LEU A 119 1.82 -6.76 -7.58
C LEU A 119 2.17 -6.95 -6.11
N ALA A 120 1.90 -8.11 -5.49
CA ALA A 120 2.36 -8.41 -4.13
C ALA A 120 3.89 -8.43 -4.04
N TYR A 121 4.56 -8.97 -5.06
CA TYR A 121 6.03 -9.03 -5.12
C TYR A 121 6.63 -7.68 -5.54
N GLY A 122 5.81 -6.79 -6.09
CA GLY A 122 6.20 -5.42 -6.43
C GLY A 122 6.51 -4.61 -5.16
N GLN A 123 7.71 -4.06 -5.09
CA GLN A 123 8.24 -3.37 -3.91
C GLN A 123 8.34 -4.21 -2.62
N ASN A 124 8.40 -5.54 -2.74
CA ASN A 124 8.31 -6.47 -1.61
C ASN A 124 7.07 -6.17 -0.72
N LEU A 125 5.93 -5.82 -1.32
CA LEU A 125 4.72 -5.50 -0.54
C LEU A 125 4.27 -6.72 0.30
N ASP A 126 4.42 -7.92 -0.25
CA ASP A 126 4.27 -9.19 0.46
C ASP A 126 5.08 -9.26 1.75
N PHE A 127 6.33 -8.79 1.71
CA PHE A 127 7.23 -8.76 2.86
C PHE A 127 6.88 -7.68 3.89
N PHE A 128 6.54 -6.48 3.42
CA PHE A 128 6.18 -5.36 4.30
C PHE A 128 4.78 -5.50 4.90
N SER A 129 3.90 -6.29 4.29
CA SER A 129 2.54 -6.50 4.78
C SER A 129 2.46 -6.91 6.25
N ASN A 130 3.45 -7.69 6.73
CA ASN A 130 3.54 -8.17 8.11
C ASN A 130 4.24 -7.21 9.07
N MET A 131 4.49 -5.96 8.67
CA MET A 131 5.12 -4.95 9.52
C MET A 131 4.34 -4.82 10.84
N ASP A 132 5.05 -4.83 11.96
CA ASP A 132 4.42 -4.54 13.24
C ASP A 132 3.99 -3.06 13.28
N LEU A 133 2.72 -2.83 13.59
CA LEU A 133 2.14 -1.51 13.81
C LEU A 133 1.75 -1.34 15.29
N SER A 134 2.62 -1.80 16.18
CA SER A 134 2.47 -1.57 17.62
C SER A 134 2.45 -0.08 17.95
N PRO A 135 1.88 0.32 19.10
CA PRO A 135 1.81 1.73 19.50
C PRO A 135 3.15 2.44 19.49
N THR A 136 4.24 1.75 19.84
CA THR A 136 5.61 2.27 19.80
C THR A 136 6.07 2.59 18.37
N VAL A 137 5.83 1.69 17.42
CA VAL A 137 6.20 1.91 16.01
C VAL A 137 5.38 3.06 15.43
N ILE A 138 4.07 3.12 15.71
CA ILE A 138 3.21 4.24 15.30
C ILE A 138 3.76 5.56 15.86
N GLN A 139 4.21 5.59 17.11
CA GLN A 139 4.82 6.79 17.69
C GLN A 139 6.11 7.20 16.98
N HIS A 140 6.95 6.24 16.56
CA HIS A 140 8.14 6.52 15.75
C HIS A 140 7.78 7.09 14.37
N ILE A 141 6.76 6.53 13.72
CA ILE A 141 6.22 7.04 12.44
C ILE A 141 5.75 8.49 12.61
N HIS A 142 4.95 8.78 13.64
CA HIS A 142 4.49 10.13 13.93
C HIS A 142 5.66 11.11 14.19
N ASN A 143 6.67 10.70 14.95
CA ASN A 143 7.84 11.54 15.20
C ASN A 143 8.62 11.84 13.91
N PHE A 144 8.74 10.85 13.02
CA PHE A 144 9.35 11.06 11.70
C PHE A 144 8.54 11.99 10.82
N TYR A 145 7.20 11.90 10.84
CA TYR A 145 6.35 12.82 10.10
C TYR A 145 6.48 14.26 10.59
N ARG A 146 6.57 14.50 11.90
CA ARG A 146 6.88 15.84 12.44
C ARG A 146 8.23 16.37 11.98
N LEU A 147 9.24 15.50 11.88
CA LEU A 147 10.53 15.88 11.30
C LEU A 147 10.39 16.28 9.83
N LEU A 148 9.59 15.55 9.04
CA LEU A 148 9.32 15.90 7.64
C LEU A 148 8.47 17.16 7.47
N GLU A 149 7.59 17.51 8.41
CA GLU A 149 6.86 18.78 8.39
C GLU A 149 7.82 19.97 8.29
N THR A 150 8.94 19.92 9.03
CA THR A 150 9.99 20.96 8.98
C THR A 150 10.72 21.06 7.63
N ARG A 151 10.49 20.10 6.73
CA ARG A 151 11.00 20.08 5.35
C ARG A 151 9.95 20.56 4.33
N GLY A 152 8.71 20.80 4.75
CA GLY A 152 7.58 20.99 3.82
C GLY A 152 6.93 19.68 3.39
N GLY A 153 7.01 18.63 4.23
CA GLY A 153 6.44 17.32 3.97
C GLY A 153 7.22 16.51 2.92
N ILE A 154 6.53 15.58 2.25
CA ILE A 154 7.16 14.68 1.26
C ILE A 154 7.74 15.47 0.07
N ASP A 155 7.06 16.53 -0.38
CA ASP A 155 7.56 17.36 -1.49
C ASP A 155 8.86 18.09 -1.16
N GLY A 156 9.13 18.30 0.13
CA GLY A 156 10.36 18.88 0.68
C GLY A 156 11.61 18.01 0.56
N LEU A 157 11.46 16.73 0.22
CA LEU A 157 12.58 15.83 0.04
C LEU A 157 13.34 16.13 -1.26
N ALA A 158 14.67 16.13 -1.20
CA ALA A 158 15.49 16.44 -2.38
C ALA A 158 15.44 15.32 -3.43
N LEU A 159 15.43 14.06 -2.99
CA LEU A 159 15.52 12.90 -3.87
C LEU A 159 14.14 12.33 -4.20
N VAL A 160 13.83 12.20 -5.50
CA VAL A 160 12.59 11.59 -6.00
C VAL A 160 12.40 10.16 -5.44
N GLY A 161 13.49 9.39 -5.32
CA GLY A 161 13.46 8.06 -4.72
C GLY A 161 12.98 8.06 -3.27
N GLN A 162 13.34 9.06 -2.47
CA GLN A 162 12.84 9.19 -1.09
C GLN A 162 11.35 9.52 -1.07
N LYS A 163 10.86 10.34 -2.01
CA LYS A 163 9.43 10.62 -2.16
C LYS A 163 8.64 9.34 -2.43
N HIS A 164 9.12 8.49 -3.34
CA HIS A 164 8.50 7.19 -3.58
C HIS A 164 8.42 6.33 -2.32
N ILE A 165 9.52 6.24 -1.56
CA ILE A 165 9.56 5.39 -0.36
C ILE A 165 8.59 5.93 0.70
N VAL A 166 8.68 7.23 1.02
CA VAL A 166 7.85 7.83 2.08
C VAL A 166 6.37 7.82 1.68
N SER A 167 6.03 8.11 0.43
CA SER A 167 4.64 8.01 -0.03
C SER A 167 4.10 6.58 -0.03
N PHE A 168 4.92 5.60 -0.42
CA PHE A 168 4.53 4.19 -0.31
C PHE A 168 4.28 3.81 1.14
N ALA A 169 5.18 4.20 2.05
CA ALA A 169 5.09 3.89 3.46
C ALA A 169 3.87 4.53 4.12
N ASP A 170 3.57 5.79 3.81
CA ASP A 170 2.36 6.49 4.26
C ASP A 170 1.09 5.83 3.74
N THR A 171 1.07 5.49 2.44
CA THR A 171 -0.05 4.76 1.81
C THR A 171 -0.26 3.39 2.45
N PHE A 172 0.83 2.68 2.76
CA PHE A 172 0.78 1.37 3.40
C PHE A 172 0.16 1.45 4.81
N VAL A 173 0.65 2.37 5.64
CA VAL A 173 0.13 2.59 6.99
C VAL A 173 -1.34 2.99 6.94
N ALA A 174 -1.70 3.93 6.06
CA ALA A 174 -3.07 4.37 5.82
C ALA A 174 -4.00 3.21 5.45
N SER A 175 -3.57 2.36 4.52
CA SER A 175 -4.33 1.19 4.05
C SER A 175 -4.57 0.19 5.18
N ARG A 176 -3.54 -0.10 5.97
CA ARG A 176 -3.61 -1.03 7.09
C ARG A 176 -4.53 -0.54 8.21
N LEU A 177 -4.41 0.73 8.58
CA LEU A 177 -5.19 1.32 9.66
C LEU A 177 -6.59 1.75 9.20
N GLY A 178 -6.84 1.84 7.89
CA GLY A 178 -8.11 2.32 7.35
C GLY A 178 -8.31 3.82 7.52
N VAL A 179 -7.21 4.57 7.51
CA VAL A 179 -7.20 6.02 7.69
C VAL A 179 -6.71 6.69 6.41
N ARG A 180 -6.88 8.01 6.34
CA ARG A 180 -6.34 8.83 5.27
C ARG A 180 -4.81 8.90 5.35
N PRO A 181 -4.08 8.83 4.22
CA PRO A 181 -2.65 9.13 4.20
C PRO A 181 -2.40 10.55 4.72
N LEU A 182 -1.37 10.75 5.54
CA LEU A 182 -1.11 12.05 6.15
C LEU A 182 -0.78 13.11 5.10
N TRP A 183 -0.07 12.71 4.04
CA TRP A 183 0.44 13.62 3.03
C TRP A 183 -0.33 13.50 1.72
N PRO A 184 -0.52 14.61 0.99
CA PRO A 184 -1.01 14.55 -0.39
C PRO A 184 -0.02 13.80 -1.27
N TRP A 185 -0.51 13.29 -2.40
CA TRP A 185 0.34 12.64 -3.38
C TRP A 185 1.40 13.64 -3.90
N PRO A 186 2.71 13.31 -3.91
CA PRO A 186 3.74 14.29 -4.22
C PRO A 186 3.67 14.81 -5.65
N LYS A 187 3.98 16.09 -5.84
CA LYS A 187 3.88 16.77 -7.14
C LYS A 187 4.74 16.12 -8.22
N GLN A 188 5.95 15.70 -7.86
CA GLN A 188 6.88 15.04 -8.79
C GLN A 188 6.42 13.63 -9.20
N LEU A 189 5.45 13.05 -8.50
CA LEU A 189 4.91 11.71 -8.78
C LEU A 189 3.55 11.76 -9.47
N LEU A 190 3.06 12.94 -9.86
CA LEU A 190 1.74 13.10 -10.49
C LEU A 190 1.62 12.39 -11.84
N SER A 191 2.73 12.09 -12.52
CA SER A 191 2.71 11.31 -13.77
C SER A 191 2.07 9.93 -13.59
N ALA A 192 2.15 9.34 -12.40
CA ALA A 192 1.49 8.07 -12.09
C ALA A 192 -0.04 8.15 -12.19
N LEU A 193 -0.63 9.33 -11.99
CA LEU A 193 -2.08 9.55 -12.07
C LEU A 193 -2.61 9.63 -13.51
N GLY A 194 -1.74 9.87 -14.49
CA GLY A 194 -2.05 9.88 -15.91
C GLY A 194 -1.47 8.69 -16.68
N ALA A 195 -0.88 7.72 -15.98
CA ALA A 195 -0.23 6.58 -16.60
C ALA A 195 -1.22 5.69 -17.37
N PHE A 196 -0.71 5.00 -18.40
CA PHE A 196 -1.47 4.03 -19.21
C PHE A 196 -2.64 4.61 -20.02
N ALA A 197 -2.67 5.94 -20.20
CA ALA A 197 -3.60 6.59 -21.14
C ALA A 197 -3.38 6.08 -22.58
N ASP A 198 -2.12 5.87 -22.94
CA ASP A 198 -1.60 5.39 -24.22
C ASP A 198 -1.29 3.87 -24.22
N LEU A 199 -1.79 3.12 -23.24
CA LEU A 199 -1.55 1.69 -23.13
C LEU A 199 -2.02 0.96 -24.40
N VAL A 200 -1.09 0.27 -25.06
CA VAL A 200 -1.37 -0.55 -26.23
C VAL A 200 -1.99 -1.87 -25.79
N LEU A 201 -3.25 -2.08 -26.18
CA LEU A 201 -4.01 -3.28 -25.82
C LEU A 201 -3.89 -4.35 -26.91
N ASP A 202 -3.64 -5.59 -26.51
CA ASP A 202 -3.86 -6.74 -27.37
C ASP A 202 -5.38 -6.99 -27.55
N PRO A 203 -5.81 -7.88 -28.47
CA PRO A 203 -7.23 -8.13 -28.68
C PRO A 203 -7.98 -8.57 -27.43
N HIS A 204 -7.34 -9.32 -26.52
CA HIS A 204 -7.96 -9.79 -25.28
C HIS A 204 -8.18 -8.65 -24.28
N ALA A 205 -7.13 -7.87 -24.00
CA ALA A 205 -7.20 -6.71 -23.13
C ALA A 205 -8.14 -5.63 -23.70
N PHE A 206 -8.24 -5.50 -25.02
CA PHE A 206 -9.22 -4.64 -25.67
C PHE A 206 -10.66 -5.09 -25.34
N GLN A 207 -10.98 -6.38 -25.47
CA GLN A 207 -12.31 -6.89 -25.09
C GLN A 207 -12.61 -6.64 -23.60
N LEU A 208 -11.64 -6.86 -22.72
CA LEU A 208 -11.80 -6.55 -21.28
C LEU A 208 -12.08 -5.06 -21.06
N SER A 209 -11.39 -4.17 -21.78
CA SER A 209 -11.57 -2.72 -21.70
C SER A 209 -12.96 -2.25 -22.12
N LEU A 210 -13.66 -3.03 -22.96
CA LEU A 210 -15.02 -2.72 -23.35
C LEU A 210 -16.02 -2.93 -22.21
N VAL A 211 -15.73 -3.75 -21.21
CA VAL A 211 -16.67 -4.01 -20.10
C VAL A 211 -16.24 -3.32 -18.82
N MET A 212 -14.93 -3.27 -18.59
CA MET A 212 -14.35 -2.75 -17.36
C MET A 212 -14.68 -1.26 -17.15
N GLY A 213 -15.15 -0.93 -15.94
CA GLY A 213 -15.47 0.44 -15.55
C GLY A 213 -16.83 0.97 -15.99
N ARG A 214 -17.59 0.26 -16.86
CA ARG A 214 -18.92 0.71 -17.30
C ARG A 214 -19.96 0.78 -16.18
N GLY A 215 -19.80 -0.06 -15.16
CA GLY A 215 -20.71 -0.09 -13.99
C GLY A 215 -20.60 1.11 -13.06
N PHE A 216 -19.62 2.01 -13.26
CA PHE A 216 -19.39 3.17 -12.40
C PHE A 216 -20.16 4.43 -12.83
N SER A 217 -21.07 4.34 -13.80
CA SER A 217 -21.91 5.47 -14.22
C SER A 217 -22.76 6.08 -13.09
N PRO A 218 -23.21 5.35 -12.04
CA PRO A 218 -23.96 5.95 -10.94
C PRO A 218 -23.12 6.80 -9.99
N VAL A 219 -21.79 6.61 -9.97
CA VAL A 219 -20.87 7.30 -9.05
C VAL A 219 -20.87 8.79 -9.36
N LYS A 220 -21.19 9.65 -8.38
CA LYS A 220 -21.26 11.10 -8.58
C LYS A 220 -19.95 11.79 -8.26
N ASN A 221 -19.22 11.29 -7.25
CA ASN A 221 -17.91 11.78 -6.88
C ASN A 221 -16.92 11.69 -8.06
N VAL A 222 -16.50 12.86 -8.55
CA VAL A 222 -15.62 13.01 -9.72
C VAL A 222 -14.24 12.41 -9.46
N ASP A 223 -13.70 12.60 -8.26
CA ASP A 223 -12.40 12.06 -7.89
C ASP A 223 -12.45 10.54 -7.81
N LEU A 224 -13.49 9.97 -7.19
CA LEU A 224 -13.67 8.53 -7.13
C LEU A 224 -13.78 7.92 -8.54
N ARG A 225 -14.55 8.53 -9.45
CA ARG A 225 -14.60 8.07 -10.86
C ARG A 225 -13.24 8.08 -11.54
N ARG A 226 -12.43 9.13 -11.31
CA ARG A 226 -11.08 9.23 -11.87
C ARG A 226 -10.17 8.13 -11.32
N ILE A 227 -10.23 7.88 -10.01
CA ILE A 227 -9.46 6.82 -9.34
C ILE A 227 -9.85 5.45 -9.89
N LEU A 228 -11.15 5.17 -10.01
CA LEU A 228 -11.67 3.92 -10.57
C LEU A 228 -11.23 3.72 -12.03
N SER A 229 -11.24 4.79 -12.84
CA SER A 229 -10.74 4.72 -14.22
C SER A 229 -9.25 4.34 -14.27
N LEU A 230 -8.43 4.94 -13.41
CA LEU A 230 -7.01 4.60 -13.28
C LEU A 230 -6.82 3.16 -12.77
N ALA A 231 -7.63 2.70 -11.81
CA ALA A 231 -7.61 1.32 -11.31
C ALA A 231 -7.97 0.30 -12.41
N CYS A 232 -8.94 0.62 -13.28
CA CYS A 232 -9.26 -0.19 -14.46
C CYS A 232 -8.08 -0.24 -15.44
N ARG A 233 -7.48 0.90 -15.76
CA ARG A 233 -6.28 0.97 -16.64
C ARG A 233 -5.11 0.17 -16.08
N LEU A 234 -4.86 0.29 -14.78
CA LEU A 234 -3.83 -0.50 -14.09
C LEU A 234 -4.15 -2.00 -14.13
N THR A 235 -5.42 -2.39 -14.00
CA THR A 235 -5.84 -3.80 -14.12
C THR A 235 -5.56 -4.35 -15.51
N LEU A 236 -5.82 -3.58 -16.57
CA LEU A 236 -5.48 -3.99 -17.95
C LEU A 236 -3.96 -4.11 -18.14
N ALA A 237 -3.19 -3.17 -17.60
CA ALA A 237 -1.72 -3.23 -17.63
C ALA A 237 -1.19 -4.46 -16.86
N LEU A 238 -1.81 -4.79 -15.73
CA LEU A 238 -1.49 -5.97 -14.94
C LEU A 238 -1.85 -7.27 -15.66
N ASP A 239 -2.98 -7.34 -16.35
CA ASP A 239 -3.37 -8.50 -17.17
C ASP A 239 -2.32 -8.77 -18.25
N LEU A 240 -1.92 -7.74 -19.00
CA LEU A 240 -0.86 -7.84 -20.01
C LEU A 240 0.45 -8.35 -19.38
N PHE A 241 0.84 -7.82 -18.22
CA PHE A 241 2.03 -8.25 -17.48
C PHE A 241 1.92 -9.71 -17.02
N HIS A 242 0.79 -10.10 -16.43
CA HIS A 242 0.56 -11.45 -15.91
C HIS A 242 0.62 -12.51 -17.02
N ARG A 243 0.08 -12.20 -18.20
CA ARG A 243 0.13 -13.07 -19.39
C ARG A 243 1.44 -12.97 -20.17
N ALA A 244 2.40 -12.14 -19.73
CA ALA A 244 3.64 -11.85 -20.44
C ALA A 244 3.42 -11.41 -21.91
N ALA A 245 2.41 -10.56 -22.15
CA ALA A 245 2.12 -10.03 -23.48
C ALA A 245 3.29 -9.17 -24.00
N PRO A 246 3.56 -9.13 -25.31
CA PRO A 246 4.73 -8.43 -25.86
C PRO A 246 4.83 -6.94 -25.50
N MET A 247 3.69 -6.26 -25.37
CA MET A 247 3.60 -4.82 -25.03
C MET A 247 3.33 -4.58 -23.54
N ALA A 248 3.49 -5.60 -22.70
CA ALA A 248 3.20 -5.48 -21.28
C ALA A 248 4.14 -4.48 -20.58
N PRO A 249 3.61 -3.52 -19.81
CA PRO A 249 4.42 -2.68 -18.96
C PRO A 249 5.16 -3.53 -17.91
N PRO A 250 6.45 -3.29 -17.67
CA PRO A 250 7.18 -4.01 -16.64
C PRO A 250 6.70 -3.61 -15.23
N ILE A 251 6.95 -4.48 -14.25
CA ILE A 251 6.48 -4.30 -12.86
C ILE A 251 6.87 -2.95 -12.23
N TRP A 252 8.02 -2.40 -12.60
CA TRP A 252 8.50 -1.10 -12.11
C TRP A 252 7.70 0.10 -12.64
N GLN A 253 6.97 -0.05 -13.75
CA GLN A 253 5.98 0.94 -14.19
C GLN A 253 4.63 0.77 -13.50
N LEU A 254 4.25 -0.48 -13.15
CA LEU A 254 2.98 -0.76 -12.49
C LEU A 254 2.96 -0.29 -11.02
N CYS A 255 4.07 -0.47 -10.29
CA CYS A 255 4.14 -0.20 -8.85
C CYS A 255 3.85 1.27 -8.46
N PRO A 256 4.40 2.30 -9.15
CA PRO A 256 4.06 3.69 -8.84
C PRO A 256 2.57 4.00 -9.03
N VAL A 257 1.96 3.46 -10.08
CA VAL A 257 0.53 3.65 -10.39
C VAL A 257 -0.35 2.94 -9.36
N ARG A 258 0.03 1.71 -8.99
CA ARG A 258 -0.59 0.98 -7.88
C ARG A 258 -0.61 1.80 -6.59
N ASN A 259 0.55 2.35 -6.19
CA ASN A 259 0.65 3.15 -4.97
C ASN A 259 -0.22 4.40 -5.06
N ALA A 260 -0.27 5.04 -6.24
CA ALA A 260 -1.10 6.22 -6.46
C ALA A 260 -2.59 5.90 -6.35
N VAL A 261 -3.06 4.80 -6.96
CA VAL A 261 -4.45 4.32 -6.84
C VAL A 261 -4.79 4.06 -5.38
N GLN A 262 -3.96 3.30 -4.66
CA GLN A 262 -4.23 2.98 -3.26
C GLN A 262 -4.25 4.23 -2.38
N HIS A 263 -3.26 5.13 -2.57
CA HIS A 263 -3.20 6.40 -1.85
C HIS A 263 -4.47 7.21 -2.05
N GLN A 264 -4.90 7.37 -3.30
CA GLN A 264 -6.09 8.15 -3.62
C GLN A 264 -7.37 7.50 -3.10
N LEU A 265 -7.51 6.17 -3.17
CA LEU A 265 -8.65 5.47 -2.57
C LEU A 265 -8.74 5.68 -1.06
N CYS A 266 -7.61 5.65 -0.34
CA CYS A 266 -7.55 5.95 1.09
C CYS A 266 -7.76 7.44 1.40
N ALA A 267 -7.48 8.33 0.45
CA ALA A 267 -7.64 9.78 0.62
C ALA A 267 -9.07 10.28 0.37
N VAL A 268 -9.95 9.46 -0.22
CA VAL A 268 -11.38 9.77 -0.30
C VAL A 268 -12.01 9.58 1.08
N ASP A 269 -12.46 10.67 1.68
CA ASP A 269 -13.07 10.66 3.00
C ASP A 269 -14.40 9.86 2.97
N PRO A 270 -14.69 9.03 3.98
CA PRO A 270 -16.01 8.42 4.13
C PRO A 270 -17.05 9.50 4.44
N PRO A 271 -18.35 9.24 4.17
CA PRO A 271 -19.43 10.13 4.61
C PRO A 271 -19.34 10.40 6.12
N THR A 272 -19.36 11.67 6.51
CA THR A 272 -19.30 12.07 7.93
C THR A 272 -20.67 12.07 8.60
N ASP A 273 -21.75 12.16 7.84
CA ASP A 273 -23.12 12.19 8.37
C ASP A 273 -23.76 10.79 8.30
N PRO A 274 -24.29 10.26 9.42
CA PRO A 274 -25.11 9.05 9.41
C PRO A 274 -26.45 9.19 8.64
N LYS A 275 -26.79 10.36 8.12
CA LYS A 275 -27.88 10.61 7.17
C LYS A 275 -27.34 11.01 5.79
N SER A 276 -26.33 10.28 5.32
CA SER A 276 -25.80 10.48 3.98
C SER A 276 -26.90 10.33 2.92
N SER A 277 -26.83 11.15 1.88
CA SER A 277 -27.71 11.02 0.72
C SER A 277 -27.53 9.66 0.06
N TYR A 278 -28.53 9.19 -0.70
CA TYR A 278 -28.41 7.96 -1.49
C TYR A 278 -27.15 7.96 -2.38
N GLU A 279 -26.82 9.12 -2.97
CA GLU A 279 -25.64 9.27 -3.83
C GLU A 279 -24.33 9.11 -3.06
N GLU A 280 -24.22 9.70 -1.87
CA GLU A 280 -23.05 9.56 -0.99
C GLU A 280 -22.89 8.13 -0.46
N ALA A 281 -24.00 7.45 -0.16
CA ALA A 281 -23.99 6.03 0.21
C ALA A 281 -23.48 5.16 -0.95
N VAL A 282 -23.97 5.39 -2.17
CA VAL A 282 -23.49 4.70 -3.38
C VAL A 282 -21.99 4.95 -3.60
N ASP A 283 -21.54 6.19 -3.51
CA ASP A 283 -20.13 6.54 -3.66
C ASP A 283 -19.26 5.85 -2.59
N ASN A 284 -19.72 5.79 -1.34
CA ASN A 284 -19.01 5.12 -0.25
C ASN A 284 -18.96 3.59 -0.42
N MET A 285 -20.06 2.96 -0.81
CA MET A 285 -20.09 1.53 -1.12
C MET A 285 -19.14 1.19 -2.26
N VAL A 286 -19.11 2.00 -3.32
CA VAL A 286 -18.17 1.80 -4.43
C VAL A 286 -16.72 2.01 -3.98
N ARG A 287 -16.45 3.02 -3.14
CA ARG A 287 -15.12 3.24 -2.54
C ARG A 287 -14.66 2.02 -1.73
N LEU A 288 -15.52 1.47 -0.87
CA LEU A 288 -15.23 0.28 -0.07
C LEU A 288 -15.00 -0.95 -0.95
N ALA A 289 -15.85 -1.18 -1.96
CA ALA A 289 -15.67 -2.26 -2.93
C ALA A 289 -14.35 -2.12 -3.71
N ALA A 290 -13.96 -0.90 -4.08
CA ALA A 290 -12.70 -0.61 -4.75
C ALA A 290 -11.49 -0.85 -3.84
N LEU A 291 -11.57 -0.50 -2.55
CA LEU A 291 -10.55 -0.82 -1.56
C LEU A 291 -10.39 -2.33 -1.37
N ILE A 292 -11.50 -3.09 -1.31
CA ILE A 292 -11.46 -4.55 -1.26
C ILE A 292 -10.80 -5.11 -2.51
N TYR A 293 -11.22 -4.67 -3.70
CA TYR A 293 -10.61 -5.08 -4.96
C TYR A 293 -9.11 -4.77 -5.00
N SER A 294 -8.72 -3.57 -4.56
CA SER A 294 -7.32 -3.17 -4.47
C SER A 294 -6.54 -4.11 -3.57
N ASP A 295 -7.05 -4.46 -2.39
CA ASP A 295 -6.39 -5.37 -1.44
C ASP A 295 -6.30 -6.84 -1.94
N PHE A 296 -7.09 -7.23 -2.95
CA PHE A 296 -6.91 -8.51 -3.63
C PHE A 296 -5.93 -8.42 -4.81
N VAL A 297 -6.04 -7.35 -5.60
CA VAL A 297 -5.46 -7.32 -6.95
C VAL A 297 -4.38 -6.27 -7.09
N LEU A 298 -4.63 -5.03 -6.67
CA LEU A 298 -3.74 -3.91 -6.96
C LEU A 298 -2.68 -3.76 -5.87
N PHE A 299 -3.11 -3.51 -4.64
CA PHE A 299 -2.26 -3.32 -3.46
C PHE A 299 -2.49 -4.44 -2.43
N PRO A 300 -2.06 -5.68 -2.72
CA PRO A 300 -2.39 -6.81 -1.87
C PRO A 300 -1.63 -6.79 -0.53
N ILE A 301 -2.37 -6.63 0.56
CA ILE A 301 -1.87 -6.78 1.93
C ILE A 301 -2.18 -8.20 2.42
N ASN A 302 -1.30 -8.76 3.24
CA ASN A 302 -1.49 -10.09 3.82
C ASN A 302 -2.81 -10.18 4.62
N GLU A 303 -3.53 -11.29 4.41
CA GLU A 303 -4.80 -11.64 5.05
C GLU A 303 -4.70 -11.59 6.59
N ALA A 304 -3.55 -11.95 7.16
CA ALA A 304 -3.30 -11.91 8.60
C ALA A 304 -3.49 -10.51 9.22
N MET A 305 -3.45 -9.45 8.40
CA MET A 305 -3.63 -8.07 8.85
C MET A 305 -5.10 -7.64 8.97
N GLY A 306 -6.06 -8.48 8.55
CA GLY A 306 -7.49 -8.24 8.75
C GLY A 306 -8.10 -7.10 7.93
N VAL A 307 -7.36 -6.50 6.99
CA VAL A 307 -7.82 -5.38 6.15
C VAL A 307 -9.08 -5.76 5.37
N ARG A 308 -9.09 -6.93 4.73
CA ARG A 308 -10.25 -7.46 3.98
C ARG A 308 -11.49 -7.61 4.84
N SER A 309 -11.34 -8.23 6.02
CA SER A 309 -12.45 -8.48 6.94
C SER A 309 -13.07 -7.18 7.44
N ARG A 310 -12.23 -6.18 7.76
CA ARG A 310 -12.69 -4.84 8.15
C ARG A 310 -13.46 -4.16 7.02
N LEU A 311 -12.87 -4.10 5.82
CA LEU A 311 -13.53 -3.47 4.67
C LEU A 311 -14.84 -4.16 4.27
N ALA A 312 -14.89 -5.50 4.32
CA ALA A 312 -16.09 -6.26 4.04
C ALA A 312 -17.20 -6.01 5.08
N TYR A 313 -16.82 -5.89 6.35
CA TYR A 313 -17.73 -5.51 7.42
C TYR A 313 -18.29 -4.09 7.23
N ASP A 314 -17.42 -3.13 6.89
CA ASP A 314 -17.82 -1.75 6.62
C ASP A 314 -18.76 -1.68 5.41
N LEU A 315 -18.46 -2.39 4.31
CA LEU A 315 -19.33 -2.45 3.14
C LEU A 315 -20.70 -3.07 3.46
N ARG A 316 -20.71 -4.15 4.24
CA ARG A 316 -21.95 -4.78 4.69
C ARG A 316 -22.82 -3.81 5.49
N LYS A 317 -22.24 -3.02 6.40
CA LYS A 317 -22.97 -2.02 7.18
C LYS A 317 -23.62 -0.95 6.30
N GLU A 318 -22.89 -0.45 5.31
CA GLU A 318 -23.41 0.55 4.37
C GLU A 318 -24.58 -0.01 3.55
N LEU A 319 -24.47 -1.27 3.10
CA LEU A 319 -25.56 -1.97 2.41
C LEU A 319 -26.78 -2.13 3.32
N GLU A 320 -26.60 -2.65 4.54
CA GLU A 320 -27.68 -2.84 5.51
C GLU A 320 -28.37 -1.50 5.85
N TYR A 321 -27.60 -0.43 6.01
CA TYR A 321 -28.13 0.91 6.23
C TYR A 321 -29.00 1.38 5.07
N LEU A 322 -28.51 1.24 3.83
CA LEU A 322 -29.24 1.64 2.64
C LEU A 322 -30.53 0.83 2.45
N TYR A 323 -30.49 -0.49 2.70
CA TYR A 323 -31.70 -1.33 2.63
C TYR A 323 -32.73 -0.95 3.68
N ALA A 324 -32.31 -0.59 4.90
CA ALA A 324 -33.22 -0.20 5.97
C ALA A 324 -33.87 1.18 5.77
N HIS A 325 -33.21 2.07 5.03
CA HIS A 325 -33.64 3.47 4.81
C HIS A 325 -34.04 3.77 3.36
N ALA A 326 -34.01 2.77 2.48
CA ALA A 326 -34.62 2.89 1.18
C ALA A 326 -36.13 3.12 1.39
N GLU A 327 -36.61 4.32 1.11
CA GLU A 327 -38.05 4.55 1.00
C GLU A 327 -38.63 3.53 0.02
N PRO A 328 -39.83 2.98 0.27
CA PRO A 328 -40.52 2.10 -0.66
C PRO A 328 -40.94 2.91 -1.89
N THR A 329 -39.98 3.24 -2.74
CA THR A 329 -40.20 3.94 -4.00
C THR A 329 -40.51 2.88 -5.05
N VAL A 330 -41.82 2.73 -5.25
CA VAL A 330 -42.53 2.24 -6.45
C VAL A 330 -41.88 1.06 -7.15
N SER A 331 -42.56 -0.08 -7.10
CA SER A 331 -42.38 -1.24 -7.97
C SER A 331 -42.11 -0.83 -9.42
N VAL A 332 -40.84 -0.69 -9.77
CA VAL A 332 -40.38 -0.76 -11.15
C VAL A 332 -40.61 -2.21 -11.53
N GLY A 333 -41.63 -2.43 -12.36
CA GLY A 333 -42.02 -3.75 -12.83
C GLY A 333 -40.84 -4.46 -13.48
N TRP A 334 -40.19 -5.33 -12.72
CA TRP A 334 -39.43 -6.45 -13.26
C TRP A 334 -40.45 -7.46 -13.81
N GLN A 335 -40.99 -7.16 -15.00
CA GLN A 335 -41.56 -8.20 -15.86
C GLN A 335 -40.39 -8.87 -16.59
N GLY A 336 -39.73 -9.78 -15.89
CA GLY A 336 -38.82 -10.77 -16.44
C GLY A 336 -39.29 -12.14 -15.99
N GLU A 337 -39.94 -12.85 -16.90
CA GLU A 337 -40.52 -14.18 -16.66
C GLU A 337 -39.46 -15.21 -16.22
N ARG A 338 -39.91 -16.11 -15.33
CA ARG A 338 -39.27 -17.33 -14.79
C ARG A 338 -38.23 -17.07 -13.70
N GLY A 339 -38.43 -17.40 -12.43
CA GLY A 339 -39.32 -18.38 -11.80
C GLY A 339 -38.49 -19.54 -11.24
N GLN A 340 -38.42 -19.60 -9.90
CA GLN A 340 -37.90 -20.68 -9.06
C GLN A 340 -36.39 -20.88 -9.02
N GLU A 341 -35.75 -20.32 -7.99
CA GLU A 341 -35.04 -21.03 -6.92
C GLU A 341 -34.44 -20.00 -5.96
N LEU A 342 -34.18 -20.38 -4.71
CA LEU A 342 -33.66 -19.57 -3.59
C LEU A 342 -34.71 -18.94 -2.67
N THR A 343 -35.56 -19.80 -2.09
CA THR A 343 -36.21 -19.52 -0.80
C THR A 343 -35.97 -20.67 0.18
N THR A 344 -34.72 -20.99 0.50
CA THR A 344 -34.40 -21.72 1.74
C THR A 344 -32.92 -21.65 2.10
N CYS A 345 -32.55 -20.68 2.94
CA CYS A 345 -31.49 -20.84 3.93
C CYS A 345 -31.85 -19.95 5.12
N VAL A 346 -32.77 -20.47 5.93
CA VAL A 346 -33.14 -19.92 7.22
C VAL A 346 -32.02 -20.21 8.21
N TYR A 347 -31.68 -19.18 8.98
CA TYR A 347 -30.79 -19.16 10.13
C TYR A 347 -30.93 -20.37 11.06
N HIS A 348 -29.81 -21.02 11.37
CA HIS A 348 -29.63 -21.76 12.63
C HIS A 348 -28.18 -21.60 13.11
N TYR A 349 -27.95 -20.64 14.00
CA TYR A 349 -26.85 -20.71 14.97
C TYR A 349 -27.47 -20.93 16.34
N GLY A 350 -27.38 -22.17 16.82
CA GLY A 350 -27.65 -22.54 18.20
C GLY A 350 -26.38 -22.35 19.03
N CYS A 351 -26.49 -21.55 20.09
CA CYS A 351 -25.60 -21.61 21.24
C CYS A 351 -25.77 -22.96 21.95
N ASN A 352 -24.64 -23.57 22.33
CA ASN A 352 -24.39 -24.44 23.50
C ASN A 352 -22.89 -24.78 23.39
N GLY A 353 -21.99 -24.46 24.32
CA GLY A 353 -22.09 -24.67 25.76
C GLY A 353 -21.34 -25.95 26.09
N PHE A 354 -20.01 -25.87 26.26
CA PHE A 354 -19.15 -26.62 27.20
C PHE A 354 -17.75 -26.01 27.21
#